data_AF-A0A8B9Z604-F1
#
_entry.id   AF-A0A8B9Z604-F1
#
_cell.length_a   1.000
_cell.length_b   1.000
_cell.length_c   1.000
_cell.angle_alpha   90.00
_cell.angle_beta   90.00
_cell.angle_gamma   90.00
#
_symmetry.space_group_name_H-M   'P 1'
#
loop_
_entity.id
_entity.type
_entity.pdbx_description
1 polymer ?
#
loop_
_entity_poly.entity_id
_entity_poly.type
_entity_poly.pdbx_seq_one_letter_code
_entity_poly.pdbx_strand_id
1 'polypeptide(L)'
;MTVNTPLCFRGKKILAPMVRVGTLPMRLLALDYGADIVYCEELIDIKMLQCKRVINEVLETVDFIAPNERVVFRTCERERHHVVFQMRKR
;
A
#
# COMPACT_ATOMS: atom_id res chain seq x y z
N MET A 1 10.02 7.38 -18.97
CA MET A 1 9.63 6.08 -19.55
C MET A 1 9.55 5.08 -18.40
N THR A 2 8.38 4.90 -17.79
CA THR A 2 8.21 3.90 -16.72
C THR A 2 8.04 2.53 -17.36
N VAL A 3 9.13 1.75 -17.40
CA VAL A 3 9.10 0.35 -17.80
C VAL A 3 8.15 -0.39 -16.87
N ASN A 4 7.03 -0.90 -17.41
CA ASN A 4 6.07 -1.69 -16.67
C ASN A 4 6.65 -3.10 -16.46
N THR A 5 7.68 -3.22 -15.61
CA THR A 5 8.26 -4.51 -15.26
C THR A 5 7.31 -5.25 -14.32
N PRO A 6 6.93 -6.51 -14.65
CA PRO A 6 6.11 -7.31 -13.77
C PRO A 6 6.84 -7.57 -12.44
N LEU A 7 6.08 -7.57 -11.33
CA LEU A 7 6.59 -7.93 -10.00
C LEU A 7 7.18 -9.35 -10.03
N CYS A 8 8.48 -9.47 -9.76
CA CYS A 8 9.18 -10.75 -9.63
C CYS A 8 9.46 -11.02 -8.16
N PHE A 9 9.03 -12.19 -7.65
CA PHE A 9 9.19 -12.57 -6.24
C PHE A 9 10.46 -13.37 -5.94
N ARG A 10 11.21 -13.80 -6.97
CA ARG A 10 12.37 -14.66 -6.81
C ARG A 10 13.57 -13.87 -6.26
N GLY A 11 14.12 -14.31 -5.13
CA GLY A 11 15.33 -13.72 -4.54
C GLY A 11 15.16 -12.28 -4.06
N LYS A 12 13.94 -11.88 -3.69
CA LYS A 12 13.59 -10.52 -3.28
C LYS A 12 13.55 -10.35 -1.77
N LYS A 13 13.89 -9.14 -1.31
CA LYS A 13 13.69 -8.72 0.09
C LYS A 13 12.28 -8.16 0.22
N ILE A 14 11.45 -8.81 1.02
CA ILE A 14 10.02 -8.53 1.10
C ILE A 14 9.67 -8.09 2.52
N LEU A 15 9.03 -6.92 2.66
CA LEU A 15 8.39 -6.54 3.92
C LEU A 15 7.09 -7.34 4.06
N ALA A 16 7.01 -8.17 5.11
CA ALA A 16 5.83 -8.95 5.42
C ALA A 16 4.65 -8.07 5.86
N PRO A 17 3.40 -8.52 5.65
CA PRO A 17 2.23 -7.79 6.11
C PRO A 17 2.14 -7.81 7.64
N MET A 18 1.99 -6.63 8.23
CA MET A 18 1.86 -6.46 9.68
C MET A 18 0.72 -5.49 9.97
N VAL A 19 -0.32 -5.95 10.66
CA VAL A 19 -1.44 -5.09 11.05
C VAL A 19 -0.94 -3.98 11.99
N ARG A 20 -1.39 -2.74 11.76
CA ARG A 20 -0.99 -1.47 12.41
C ARG A 20 0.41 -0.97 12.05
N VAL A 21 1.35 -1.86 11.76
CA VAL A 21 2.74 -1.49 11.45
C VAL A 21 2.93 -1.17 9.97
N GLY A 22 2.27 -1.91 9.06
CA GLY A 22 2.38 -1.78 7.60
C GLY A 22 1.73 -0.53 6.98
N THR A 23 1.65 0.58 7.71
CA THR A 23 1.17 1.88 7.23
C THR A 23 2.18 2.49 6.23
N LEU A 24 1.77 3.56 5.52
CA LEU A 24 2.60 4.18 4.46
C LEU A 24 4.05 4.50 4.91
N PRO A 25 4.30 5.13 6.08
CA PRO A 25 5.66 5.49 6.48
C PRO A 25 6.58 4.28 6.63
N MET A 26 6.07 3.17 7.19
CA MET A 26 6.87 1.95 7.36
C MET A 26 7.23 1.30 6.02
N ARG A 27 6.31 1.32 5.06
CA ARG A 27 6.57 0.79 3.71
C ARG A 27 7.62 1.60 2.98
N LEU A 28 7.51 2.93 3.03
CA LEU A 28 8.51 3.82 2.44
C LEU A 28 9.89 3.65 3.09
N LEU A 29 9.91 3.52 4.42
CA LEU A 29 11.14 3.26 5.16
C LEU A 29 11.78 1.92 4.75
N ALA A 30 10.99 0.86 4.57
CA ALA A 30 11.50 -0.41 4.10
C ALA A 30 12.10 -0.32 2.68
N LEU A 31 11.47 0.46 1.79
CA LEU A 31 12.04 0.75 0.47
C LEU A 31 13.38 1.49 0.58
N ASP A 32 13.50 2.45 1.51
CA ASP A 32 14.75 3.18 1.75
C ASP A 32 15.88 2.27 2.27
N TYR A 33 15.55 1.23 3.04
CA TYR A 33 16.50 0.20 3.47
C TYR A 33 16.72 -0.93 2.45
N GLY A 34 16.19 -0.79 1.23
CA GLY A 34 16.44 -1.71 0.12
C GLY A 34 15.52 -2.93 0.09
N ALA A 35 14.28 -2.82 0.57
CA ALA A 35 13.24 -3.80 0.25
C ALA A 35 12.84 -3.69 -1.23
N ASP A 36 12.63 -4.83 -1.89
CA ASP A 36 12.17 -4.89 -3.27
C ASP A 36 10.63 -4.84 -3.36
N ILE A 37 9.94 -5.40 -2.36
CA ILE A 37 8.48 -5.55 -2.33
C ILE A 37 8.00 -5.21 -0.91
N VAL A 38 6.91 -4.45 -0.82
CA VAL A 38 6.33 -4.04 0.46
C VAL A 38 4.86 -4.41 0.56
N TYR A 39 4.50 -5.26 1.53
CA TYR A 39 3.11 -5.57 1.79
C TYR A 39 2.46 -4.49 2.65
N CYS A 40 1.22 -4.18 2.32
CA CYS A 40 0.35 -3.38 3.18
C CYS A 40 -0.14 -4.19 4.39
N GLU A 41 -0.78 -3.49 5.32
CA GLU A 41 -1.57 -4.12 6.36
C GLU A 41 -2.67 -5.00 5.77
N GLU A 42 -3.07 -6.05 6.50
CA GLU A 42 -4.22 -6.85 6.11
C GLU A 42 -5.51 -6.01 6.23
N LEU A 43 -6.19 -5.81 5.10
CA LEU A 43 -7.45 -5.07 5.03
C LEU A 43 -8.62 -5.99 4.72
N ILE A 44 -9.74 -5.79 5.44
CA ILE A 44 -10.99 -6.53 5.24
C ILE A 44 -11.70 -5.98 4.00
N ASP A 45 -12.05 -6.87 3.08
CA ASP A 45 -12.77 -6.59 1.83
C ASP A 45 -14.05 -5.75 2.03
N ILE A 46 -14.92 -6.13 2.97
CA ILE A 46 -16.18 -5.40 3.28
C ILE A 46 -15.91 -3.94 3.62
N LYS A 47 -14.81 -3.66 4.33
CA LYS A 47 -14.43 -2.30 4.71
C LYS A 47 -13.88 -1.53 3.51
N MET A 48 -13.11 -2.20 2.65
CA MET A 48 -12.58 -1.61 1.42
C MET A 48 -13.67 -1.29 0.40
N LEU A 49 -14.71 -2.12 0.32
CA LEU A 49 -15.85 -1.90 -0.59
C LEU A 49 -16.58 -0.57 -0.30
N GLN A 50 -16.59 -0.14 0.96
CA GLN A 50 -17.23 1.11 1.39
C GLN A 50 -16.32 2.34 1.19
N CYS A 51 -15.06 2.15 0.82
CA CYS A 51 -14.10 3.24 0.71
C CYS A 51 -14.22 3.97 -0.64
N LYS A 52 -14.02 5.29 -0.61
CA LYS A 52 -13.87 6.12 -1.80
C LYS A 52 -12.39 6.39 -2.06
N ARG A 53 -11.97 6.25 -3.32
CA ARG A 53 -10.65 6.68 -3.77
C ARG A 53 -10.63 8.19 -3.96
N VAL A 54 -9.74 8.88 -3.25
CA VAL A 54 -9.55 10.32 -3.30
C VAL A 54 -8.09 10.62 -3.61
N ILE A 55 -7.85 11.53 -4.55
CA ILE A 55 -6.51 12.03 -4.84
C ILE A 55 -6.25 13.20 -3.89
N ASN A 56 -5.20 13.10 -3.08
CA ASN A 56 -4.80 14.12 -2.13
C ASN A 56 -3.66 14.94 -2.72
N GLU A 57 -3.97 16.10 -3.29
CA GLU A 57 -2.99 16.98 -3.96
C GLU A 57 -1.99 17.60 -2.98
N VAL A 58 -2.36 17.79 -1.71
CA VAL A 58 -1.47 18.39 -0.69
C VAL A 58 -0.36 17.43 -0.29
N LEU A 59 -0.64 16.13 -0.23
CA LEU A 59 0.31 15.09 0.18
C LEU A 59 0.85 14.27 -1.01
N GLU A 60 0.37 14.54 -2.22
CA GLU A 60 0.65 13.75 -3.43
C GLU A 60 0.37 12.24 -3.23
N THR A 61 -0.72 11.92 -2.50
CA THR A 61 -1.11 10.54 -2.18
C THR A 61 -2.47 10.18 -2.78
N VAL A 62 -2.71 8.88 -2.91
CA VAL A 62 -4.03 8.31 -3.18
C VAL A 62 -4.56 7.71 -1.88
N ASP A 63 -5.67 8.25 -1.41
CA ASP A 63 -6.31 7.89 -0.15
C ASP A 63 -7.60 7.10 -0.41
N PHE A 64 -7.79 6.02 0.33
CA PHE A 64 -9.04 5.24 0.37
C PHE A 64 -9.73 5.57 1.69
N ILE A 65 -10.81 6.34 1.60
CA ILE A 65 -11.49 6.94 2.75
C ILE A 65 -12.82 6.22 2.97
N ALA A 66 -13.03 5.68 4.17
CA ALA A 66 -14.29 5.07 4.56
C ALA A 66 -15.38 6.15 4.83
N PRO A 67 -16.68 5.76 4.92
CA PRO A 67 -17.77 6.71 5.14
C PRO A 67 -17.66 7.54 6.43
N ASN A 68 -16.88 7.07 7.40
CA ASN A 68 -16.59 7.76 8.66
C ASN A 68 -15.37 8.70 8.56
N GLU A 69 -15.00 9.12 7.36
CA GLU A 69 -13.86 10.01 7.05
C GLU A 69 -12.48 9.45 7.45
N ARG A 70 -12.41 8.19 7.87
CA ARG A 70 -11.16 7.53 8.24
C ARG A 70 -10.45 7.02 6.99
N VAL A 71 -9.16 7.37 6.87
CA VAL A 71 -8.27 6.80 5.86
C VAL A 71 -8.01 5.32 6.21
N VAL A 72 -8.43 4.42 5.33
CA VAL A 72 -8.26 2.96 5.46
C VAL A 72 -6.99 2.49 4.78
N PHE A 73 -6.67 3.06 3.63
CA PHE A 73 -5.44 2.80 2.90
C PHE A 73 -4.94 4.08 2.26
N ARG A 74 -3.64 4.32 2.30
CA ARG A 74 -2.98 5.46 1.67
C ARG A 74 -1.74 4.96 0.94
N THR A 75 -1.56 5.40 -0.30
CA THR A 75 -0.42 5.04 -1.14
C THR A 75 0.09 6.26 -1.92
N CYS A 76 1.32 6.20 -2.44
CA CYS A 76 1.93 7.26 -3.25
C CYS A 76 2.66 6.66 -4.46
N GLU A 77 3.00 7.50 -5.44
CA GLU A 77 3.64 7.04 -6.68
C GLU A 77 4.95 6.28 -6.42
N ARG A 78 5.70 6.65 -5.38
CA ARG A 78 7.01 6.06 -5.04
C ARG A 78 6.97 4.55 -4.74
N GLU A 79 5.87 4.04 -4.18
CA GLU A 79 5.73 2.61 -3.88
C GLU A 79 4.88 1.85 -4.92
N ARG A 80 4.37 2.53 -5.96
CA ARG A 80 3.40 1.97 -6.92
C ARG A 80 3.83 0.66 -7.57
N HIS A 81 5.14 0.50 -7.84
CA HIS A 81 5.71 -0.69 -8.47
C HIS A 81 6.18 -1.76 -7.47
N HIS A 82 6.12 -1.48 -6.17
CA HIS A 82 6.66 -2.32 -5.11
C HIS A 82 5.59 -2.77 -4.11
N VAL A 83 4.47 -2.05 -4.02
CA VAL A 83 3.43 -2.27 -3.03
C VAL A 83 2.52 -3.43 -3.40
N VAL A 84 2.30 -4.34 -2.45
CA VAL A 84 1.36 -5.45 -2.57
C VAL A 84 0.21 -5.24 -1.60
N PHE A 85 -1.00 -5.14 -2.16
CA PHE A 85 -2.22 -4.97 -1.39
C PHE A 85 -2.73 -6.33 -0.89
N GLN A 86 -2.66 -6.57 0.42
CA GLN A 86 -3.20 -7.79 1.01
C GLN A 86 -4.65 -7.59 1.46
N MET A 87 -5.55 -8.39 0.91
CA MET A 87 -6.96 -8.39 1.27
C MET A 87 -7.34 -9.70 1.94
N ARG A 88 -7.97 -9.62 3.11
CA ARG A 88 -8.64 -10.76 3.73
C ARG A 88 -10.10 -10.78 3.28
N LYS A 89 -10.47 -11.85 2.58
CA LYS A 89 -11.86 -12.15 2.23
C LYS A 89 -12.58 -12.72 3.44
N ARG A 90 -13.72 -12.15 3.80
CA ARG A 90 -14.55 -12.66 4.90
C ARG A 90 -15.96 -13.00 4.45
#